data_AF-A0A9Q1B4X9-F1
#
_entry.id   AF-A0A9Q1B4X9-F1
#
_cell.length_a   1.000
_cell.length_b   1.000
_cell.length_c   1.000
_cell.angle_alpha   90.00
_cell.angle_beta   90.00
_cell.angle_gamma   90.00
#
_symmetry.space_group_name_H-M   'P 1'
#
loop_
_entity.id
_entity.type
_entity.pdbx_description
1 polymer ?
#
loop_
_entity_poly.entity_id
_entity_poly.type
_entity_poly.pdbx_seq_one_letter_code
_entity_poly.pdbx_strand_id
1 'polypeptide(L)'
;MDLPVQTELCKAQTLDELIEVLHRLFAEDKVSVAEIQTLMESYESNPEEWTKFAQFDQFRYTRNLVDKGNEKFNLMILCWGEGHGSSIHDHTDSHCFMKILQGNLKETLFEWPGKKGAGAMVKKSERVLRENQCAYINDSIGLHRVENPSHTETAVSLHLYSPPFESCHTFDQRTGHKQKVQMTFYSQFGERTPYLQFRKRTTEKPKGYWFLYF
;
A
#
# COMPACT_ATOMS: atom_id res chain seq x y z
N MET A 1 21.82 -35.17 5.63
CA MET A 1 20.41 -35.02 5.20
C MET A 1 19.82 -34.03 6.19
N ASP A 2 19.91 -32.76 5.85
CA ASP A 2 19.45 -31.69 6.73
C ASP A 2 17.93 -31.61 6.63
N LEU A 3 17.25 -31.91 7.74
CA LEU A 3 15.82 -31.72 7.87
C LEU A 3 15.53 -30.22 7.84
N PRO A 4 14.51 -29.75 7.10
CA PRO A 4 14.13 -28.36 7.14
C PRO A 4 13.57 -28.04 8.52
N VAL A 5 14.20 -27.09 9.21
CA VAL A 5 13.62 -26.44 10.39
C VAL A 5 12.38 -25.69 9.89
N GLN A 6 11.20 -26.29 10.05
CA GLN A 6 9.96 -25.54 10.03
C GLN A 6 9.96 -24.69 11.29
N THR A 7 10.37 -23.43 11.14
CA THR A 7 10.10 -22.41 12.14
C THR A 7 8.57 -22.33 12.23
N GLU A 8 7.99 -22.80 13.34
CA GLU A 8 6.59 -22.49 13.66
C GLU A 8 6.50 -20.96 13.78
N LEU A 9 6.06 -20.32 12.70
CA LEU A 9 5.70 -18.90 12.73
C LEU A 9 4.55 -18.75 13.71
N CYS A 10 4.83 -18.18 14.88
CA CYS A 10 3.81 -17.83 15.86
C CYS A 10 2.73 -16.99 15.17
N LYS A 11 1.49 -17.48 15.18
CA LYS A 11 0.32 -16.73 14.74
C LYS A 11 0.21 -15.48 15.61
N ALA A 12 0.29 -14.30 15.00
CA ALA A 12 0.03 -13.05 15.71
C ALA A 12 -1.45 -13.01 16.10
N GLN A 13 -1.76 -12.91 17.40
CA GLN A 13 -3.13 -12.94 17.89
C GLN A 13 -3.79 -11.56 17.86
N THR A 14 -3.00 -10.50 17.87
CA THR A 14 -3.44 -9.10 17.83
C THR A 14 -2.59 -8.27 16.86
N LEU A 15 -3.08 -7.09 16.47
CA LEU A 15 -2.33 -6.13 15.66
C LEU A 15 -1.05 -5.67 16.37
N ASP A 16 -1.09 -5.48 17.69
CA ASP A 16 0.08 -5.06 18.46
C ASP A 16 1.16 -6.17 18.47
N GLU A 17 0.77 -7.43 18.66
CA GLU A 17 1.68 -8.58 18.53
C GLU A 17 2.25 -8.71 17.11
N LEU A 18 1.43 -8.47 16.08
CA LEU A 18 1.90 -8.46 14.69
C LEU A 18 2.99 -7.39 14.51
N ILE A 19 2.78 -6.18 15.02
CA ILE A 19 3.76 -5.09 14.95
C ILE A 19 5.06 -5.50 15.68
N GLU A 20 4.97 -6.04 16.90
CA GLU A 20 6.13 -6.50 17.66
C GLU A 20 6.95 -7.57 16.92
N VAL A 21 6.29 -8.55 16.30
CA VAL A 21 6.97 -9.59 15.51
C VAL A 21 7.62 -8.98 14.26
N LEU A 22 6.94 -8.07 13.56
CA LEU A 22 7.50 -7.37 12.41
C LEU A 22 8.77 -6.59 12.80
N HIS A 23 8.77 -5.88 13.93
CA HIS A 23 9.96 -5.19 14.44
C HIS A 23 11.13 -6.15 14.65
N ARG A 24 10.89 -7.35 15.21
CA ARG A 24 11.93 -8.37 15.39
C ARG A 24 12.46 -8.90 14.06
N LEU A 25 11.57 -9.28 13.14
CA LEU A 25 11.99 -9.81 11.83
C LEU A 25 12.77 -8.77 11.04
N PHE A 26 12.30 -7.52 10.99
CA PHE A 26 13.03 -6.45 10.31
C PHE A 26 14.28 -6.00 11.05
N ALA A 27 14.48 -6.32 12.33
CA ALA A 27 15.75 -6.02 13.01
C ALA A 27 16.92 -6.83 12.42
N GLU A 28 16.65 -8.02 11.88
CA GLU A 28 17.65 -8.87 11.22
C GLU A 28 18.16 -8.28 9.89
N ASP A 29 19.30 -8.79 9.41
CA ASP A 29 19.92 -8.33 8.16
C ASP A 29 19.24 -8.88 6.90
N LYS A 30 18.52 -10.00 7.02
CA LYS A 30 17.84 -10.68 5.92
C LYS A 30 16.44 -11.05 6.35
N VAL A 31 15.45 -10.49 5.66
CA VAL A 31 14.04 -10.78 5.89
C VAL A 31 13.50 -11.61 4.75
N SER A 32 12.88 -12.75 5.06
CA SER A 32 12.23 -13.58 4.06
C SER A 32 10.87 -13.00 3.68
N VAL A 33 10.65 -12.74 2.38
CA VAL A 33 9.34 -12.30 1.87
C VAL A 33 8.23 -13.28 2.24
N ALA A 34 8.50 -14.59 2.12
CA ALA A 34 7.52 -15.61 2.45
C ALA A 34 7.13 -15.58 3.93
N GLU A 35 8.10 -15.35 4.81
CA GLU A 35 7.88 -15.28 6.26
C GLU A 35 7.00 -14.08 6.64
N ILE A 36 7.27 -12.90 6.08
CA ILE A 36 6.46 -11.70 6.31
C ILE A 36 5.05 -11.88 5.76
N GLN A 37 4.91 -12.45 4.56
CA GLN A 37 3.60 -12.69 3.98
C GLN A 37 2.79 -13.68 4.82
N THR A 38 3.39 -14.78 5.27
CA THR A 38 2.74 -15.75 6.16
C THR A 38 2.37 -15.12 7.51
N LEU A 39 3.26 -14.31 8.10
CA LEU A 39 2.98 -13.61 9.36
C LEU A 39 1.78 -12.65 9.21
N MET A 40 1.79 -11.79 8.19
CA MET A 40 0.68 -10.87 7.92
C MET A 40 -0.62 -11.64 7.66
N GLU A 41 -0.58 -12.72 6.89
CA GLU A 41 -1.76 -13.56 6.63
C GLU A 41 -2.29 -14.23 7.91
N SER A 42 -1.40 -14.62 8.84
CA SER A 42 -1.75 -15.29 10.10
C SER A 42 -2.55 -14.43 11.09
N TYR A 43 -2.38 -13.11 11.05
CA TYR A 43 -3.19 -12.19 11.85
C TYR A 43 -4.66 -12.25 11.38
N GLU A 44 -5.60 -12.61 12.24
CA GLU A 44 -7.02 -12.53 11.91
C GLU A 44 -7.51 -11.09 12.15
N SER A 45 -8.07 -10.44 11.13
CA SER A 45 -8.54 -9.06 11.25
C SER A 45 -9.56 -8.91 12.37
N ASN A 46 -9.29 -7.97 13.28
CA ASN A 46 -10.20 -7.58 14.36
C ASN A 46 -10.44 -6.06 14.31
N PRO A 47 -11.65 -5.61 13.89
CA PRO A 47 -11.96 -4.18 13.79
C PRO A 47 -11.70 -3.37 15.06
N GLU A 48 -11.85 -3.96 16.25
CA GLU A 48 -11.61 -3.27 17.52
C GLU A 48 -10.16 -2.78 17.67
N GLU A 49 -9.21 -3.46 17.04
CA GLU A 49 -7.78 -3.17 17.15
C GLU A 49 -7.34 -2.06 16.18
N TRP A 50 -7.95 -1.99 15.00
CA TRP A 50 -7.49 -1.14 13.91
C TRP A 50 -8.42 0.03 13.56
N THR A 51 -9.68 0.05 14.04
CA THR A 51 -10.65 1.11 13.71
C THR A 51 -10.14 2.51 14.05
N LYS A 52 -9.32 2.66 15.10
CA LYS A 52 -8.67 3.93 15.48
C LYS A 52 -7.81 4.54 14.35
N PHE A 53 -7.32 3.73 13.43
CA PHE A 53 -6.54 4.16 12.27
C PHE A 53 -7.39 4.29 10.99
N ALA A 54 -8.61 3.74 10.97
CA ALA A 54 -9.44 3.65 9.77
C ALA A 54 -10.19 4.96 9.47
N GLN A 55 -9.46 5.99 9.06
CA GLN A 55 -10.04 7.28 8.71
C GLN A 55 -10.31 7.39 7.22
N PHE A 56 -11.59 7.40 6.84
CA PHE A 56 -12.02 7.51 5.44
C PHE A 56 -12.08 8.98 4.95
N ASP A 57 -12.06 9.14 3.63
CA ASP A 57 -12.38 10.37 2.91
C ASP A 57 -13.46 10.04 1.88
N GLN A 58 -14.33 11.00 1.56
CA GLN A 58 -15.46 10.76 0.67
C GLN A 58 -15.03 10.52 -0.79
N PHE A 59 -13.96 11.17 -1.25
CA PHE A 59 -13.65 11.27 -2.68
C PHE A 59 -12.48 10.40 -3.12
N ARG A 60 -11.65 9.93 -2.18
CA ARG A 60 -10.47 9.13 -2.48
C ARG A 60 -10.13 8.19 -1.33
N TYR A 61 -9.37 7.16 -1.65
CA TYR A 61 -8.81 6.31 -0.61
C TYR A 61 -7.81 7.11 0.25
N THR A 62 -7.66 6.73 1.51
CA THR A 62 -6.76 7.39 2.46
C THR A 62 -5.62 6.46 2.86
N ARG A 63 -4.49 7.04 3.30
CA ARG A 63 -3.32 6.31 3.80
C ARG A 63 -3.06 6.71 5.24
N ASN A 64 -3.22 5.80 6.18
CA ASN A 64 -3.20 6.08 7.62
C ASN A 64 -2.02 5.33 8.25
N LEU A 65 -0.96 6.06 8.63
CA LEU A 65 0.24 5.44 9.19
C LEU A 65 -0.07 4.83 10.55
N VAL A 66 0.23 3.54 10.69
CA VAL A 66 0.04 2.75 11.93
C VAL A 66 1.34 2.73 12.72
N ASP A 67 2.44 2.37 12.06
CA ASP A 67 3.75 2.23 12.68
C ASP A 67 4.87 2.63 11.70
N LYS A 68 5.92 3.29 12.20
CA LYS A 68 7.09 3.72 11.40
C LYS A 68 8.21 2.68 11.32
N GLY A 69 7.96 1.49 11.87
CA GLY A 69 8.93 0.45 12.04
C GLY A 69 10.15 0.91 12.82
N ASN A 70 11.25 0.22 12.58
CA ASN A 70 12.59 0.56 13.03
C ASN A 70 13.38 1.25 11.90
N GLU A 71 12.74 2.20 11.20
CA GLU A 71 13.23 2.87 9.97
C GLU A 71 13.39 1.96 8.74
N LYS A 72 13.18 0.65 8.90
CA LYS A 72 13.28 -0.34 7.81
C LYS A 72 11.94 -0.64 7.13
N PHE A 73 10.82 -0.31 7.75
CA PHE A 73 9.50 -0.48 7.12
C PHE A 73 8.50 0.58 7.59
N ASN A 74 7.47 0.81 6.78
CA ASN A 74 6.27 1.54 7.19
C ASN A 74 5.08 0.57 7.17
N LEU A 75 4.29 0.57 8.25
CA LEU A 75 3.01 -0.13 8.33
C LEU A 75 1.88 0.89 8.31
N MET A 76 0.93 0.73 7.41
CA MET A 76 -0.19 1.67 7.25
C MET A 76 -1.47 0.99 6.84
N ILE A 77 -2.60 1.57 7.24
CA ILE A 77 -3.93 1.16 6.82
C ILE A 77 -4.40 2.06 5.70
N LEU A 78 -4.84 1.45 4.60
CA LEU A 78 -5.53 2.13 3.51
C LEU A 78 -7.03 1.89 3.64
N CYS A 79 -7.80 2.97 3.57
CA CYS A 79 -9.26 2.92 3.64
C CYS A 79 -9.82 3.28 2.27
N TRP A 80 -10.64 2.39 1.72
CA TRP A 80 -11.19 2.47 0.39
C TRP A 80 -12.71 2.63 0.50
N GLY A 81 -13.21 3.81 0.14
CA GLY A 81 -14.64 4.03 -0.04
C GLY A 81 -15.20 3.22 -1.21
N GLU A 82 -16.50 3.33 -1.40
CA GLU A 82 -17.22 2.69 -2.50
C GLU A 82 -16.66 3.15 -3.86
N GLY A 83 -16.28 2.21 -4.72
CA GLY A 83 -15.72 2.47 -6.04
C GLY A 83 -14.35 3.14 -6.05
N HIS A 84 -13.70 3.34 -4.90
CA HIS A 84 -12.39 3.96 -4.84
C HIS A 84 -11.32 3.07 -5.45
N GLY A 85 -10.33 3.68 -6.10
CA GLY A 85 -9.21 2.96 -6.68
C GLY A 85 -7.94 3.79 -6.73
N SER A 86 -6.81 3.11 -6.83
CA SER A 86 -5.51 3.74 -7.07
C SER A 86 -5.25 3.93 -8.56
N SER A 87 -4.27 4.79 -8.88
CA SER A 87 -3.65 4.78 -10.21
C SER A 87 -2.84 3.50 -10.41
N ILE A 88 -2.45 3.21 -11.65
CA ILE A 88 -1.39 2.21 -11.88
C ILE A 88 -0.09 2.80 -11.31
N HIS A 89 0.62 2.07 -10.45
CA HIS A 89 1.82 2.60 -9.78
C HIS A 89 2.91 1.55 -9.54
N ASP A 90 4.12 2.06 -9.31
CA ASP A 90 5.30 1.32 -8.86
C ASP A 90 5.49 1.42 -7.34
N HIS A 91 6.51 0.73 -6.83
CA HIS A 91 6.85 0.63 -5.40
C HIS A 91 8.23 1.17 -5.05
N THR A 92 8.93 1.82 -6.00
CA THR A 92 10.22 2.50 -5.77
C THR A 92 11.25 1.57 -5.13
N ASP A 93 11.46 0.42 -5.78
CA ASP A 93 12.38 -0.64 -5.37
C ASP A 93 12.12 -1.20 -3.94
N SER A 94 10.90 -1.01 -3.43
CA SER A 94 10.49 -1.49 -2.11
C SER A 94 9.60 -2.74 -2.22
N HIS A 95 9.68 -3.59 -1.19
CA HIS A 95 8.74 -4.67 -0.96
C HIS A 95 7.39 -4.09 -0.53
N CYS A 96 6.29 -4.58 -1.11
CA CYS A 96 4.93 -4.21 -0.76
C CYS A 96 4.14 -5.46 -0.40
N PHE A 97 3.67 -5.52 0.84
CA PHE A 97 2.72 -6.50 1.31
C PHE A 97 1.37 -5.82 1.51
N MET A 98 0.30 -6.47 1.09
CA MET A 98 -1.06 -5.94 1.18
C MET A 98 -2.00 -7.02 1.71
N LYS A 99 -2.41 -6.90 2.97
CA LYS A 99 -3.40 -7.76 3.62
C LYS A 99 -4.77 -7.08 3.62
N ILE A 100 -5.84 -7.82 3.33
CA ILE A 100 -7.21 -7.30 3.45
C ILE A 100 -7.69 -7.45 4.89
N LEU A 101 -8.11 -6.33 5.51
CA LEU A 101 -8.68 -6.29 6.85
C LEU A 101 -10.22 -6.30 6.84
N GLN A 102 -10.83 -5.69 5.82
CA GLN A 102 -12.29 -5.66 5.65
C GLN A 102 -12.63 -5.58 4.16
N GLY A 103 -13.69 -6.27 3.75
CA GLY A 103 -14.22 -6.19 2.39
C GLY A 103 -13.35 -6.97 1.39
N ASN A 104 -13.30 -6.48 0.15
CA ASN A 104 -12.54 -7.12 -0.92
C ASN A 104 -11.88 -6.04 -1.79
N LEU A 105 -10.67 -6.33 -2.27
CA LEU A 105 -9.97 -5.47 -3.24
C LEU A 105 -9.64 -6.25 -4.50
N LYS A 106 -9.83 -5.62 -5.65
CA LYS A 106 -9.40 -6.14 -6.94
C LYS A 106 -8.01 -5.59 -7.25
N GLU A 107 -7.04 -6.48 -7.41
CA GLU A 107 -5.71 -6.14 -7.89
C GLU A 107 -5.59 -6.48 -9.38
N THR A 108 -5.14 -5.52 -10.18
CA THR A 108 -4.80 -5.71 -11.59
C THR A 108 -3.31 -5.46 -11.79
N LEU A 109 -2.57 -6.47 -12.25
CA LEU A 109 -1.14 -6.37 -12.56
C LEU A 109 -0.92 -5.88 -13.99
N PHE A 110 0.08 -5.04 -14.19
CA PHE A 110 0.49 -4.49 -15.48
C PHE A 110 1.98 -4.72 -15.74
N GLU A 111 2.33 -4.85 -17.00
CA GLU A 111 3.73 -4.82 -17.44
C GLU A 111 4.31 -3.40 -17.35
N TRP A 112 5.62 -3.32 -17.24
CA TRP A 112 6.33 -2.04 -17.39
C TRP A 112 6.17 -1.52 -18.82
N PRO A 113 5.92 -0.21 -19.01
CA PRO A 113 5.85 0.35 -20.35
C PRO A 113 7.20 0.24 -21.06
N GLY A 114 7.17 -0.07 -22.37
CA GLY A 114 8.38 -0.15 -23.18
C GLY A 114 9.12 1.19 -23.30
N LYS A 115 10.40 1.15 -23.70
CA LYS A 115 11.35 2.28 -23.75
C LYS A 115 10.88 3.56 -24.48
N LYS A 116 9.82 3.50 -25.29
CA LYS A 116 9.28 4.65 -26.03
C LYS A 116 7.98 5.24 -25.46
N GLY A 117 7.44 4.71 -24.35
CA GLY A 117 6.25 5.28 -23.69
C GLY A 117 5.09 5.57 -24.66
N ALA A 118 4.84 4.64 -25.59
CA ALA A 118 4.03 4.91 -26.78
C ALA A 118 2.92 3.86 -26.97
N GLY A 119 2.16 3.57 -25.92
CA GLY A 119 1.03 2.66 -26.06
C GLY A 119 0.26 2.41 -24.76
N ALA A 120 -0.92 1.82 -24.91
CA ALA A 120 -1.72 1.39 -23.78
C ALA A 120 -0.95 0.36 -22.95
N MET A 121 -1.07 0.48 -21.62
CA MET A 121 -0.45 -0.46 -20.69
C MET A 121 -1.08 -1.85 -20.84
N VAL A 122 -0.23 -2.86 -20.82
CA VAL A 122 -0.63 -4.27 -20.97
C VAL A 122 -0.93 -4.84 -19.59
N LYS A 123 -2.17 -5.33 -19.42
CA LYS A 123 -2.59 -6.06 -18.22
C LYS A 123 -2.00 -7.48 -18.25
N LYS A 124 -1.30 -7.88 -17.19
CA LYS A 124 -0.75 -9.23 -16.99
C LYS A 124 -1.79 -10.19 -16.43
N SER A 125 -2.48 -9.77 -15.38
CA SER A 125 -3.46 -10.59 -14.66
C SER A 125 -4.37 -9.71 -13.80
N GLU A 126 -5.44 -10.30 -13.28
CA GLU A 126 -6.23 -9.70 -12.21
C GLU A 126 -6.62 -10.77 -11.19
N ARG A 127 -6.84 -10.34 -9.95
CA ARG A 127 -7.40 -11.17 -8.88
C ARG A 127 -8.23 -10.34 -7.91
N VAL A 128 -9.14 -11.00 -7.21
CA VAL A 128 -9.86 -10.41 -6.07
C VAL A 128 -9.27 -10.99 -4.79
N LEU A 129 -8.77 -10.10 -3.95
CA LEU A 129 -8.27 -10.41 -2.61
C LEU A 129 -9.42 -10.22 -1.63
N ARG A 130 -9.64 -11.26 -0.84
CA ARG A 130 -10.69 -11.34 0.18
C ARG A 130 -10.09 -11.08 1.56
N GLU A 131 -10.95 -10.85 2.53
CA GLU A 131 -10.59 -10.68 3.93
C GLU A 131 -9.55 -11.72 4.41
N ASN A 132 -8.60 -11.24 5.20
CA ASN A 132 -7.42 -11.92 5.71
C ASN A 132 -6.37 -12.39 4.70
N GLN A 133 -6.65 -12.42 3.39
CA GLN A 133 -5.64 -12.76 2.38
C GLN A 133 -4.53 -11.71 2.31
N CYS A 134 -3.28 -12.15 2.10
CA CYS A 134 -2.14 -11.27 1.90
C CYS A 134 -1.56 -11.43 0.48
N ALA A 135 -1.42 -10.31 -0.22
CA ALA A 135 -0.71 -10.20 -1.49
C ALA A 135 0.69 -9.62 -1.28
N TYR A 136 1.58 -9.93 -2.21
CA TYR A 136 2.94 -9.38 -2.28
C TYR A 136 3.23 -8.88 -3.70
N ILE A 137 3.91 -7.74 -3.79
CA ILE A 137 4.44 -7.19 -5.04
C ILE A 137 5.75 -6.42 -4.80
N ASN A 138 6.59 -6.37 -5.81
CA ASN A 138 7.70 -5.42 -5.95
C ASN A 138 7.88 -5.06 -7.43
N ASP A 139 8.78 -4.12 -7.72
CA ASP A 139 8.99 -3.61 -9.08
C ASP A 139 9.48 -4.67 -10.09
N SER A 140 10.11 -5.75 -9.61
CA SER A 140 10.52 -6.88 -10.48
C SER A 140 9.33 -7.73 -10.96
N ILE A 141 8.22 -7.74 -10.22
CA ILE A 141 6.99 -8.45 -10.58
C ILE A 141 6.18 -7.64 -11.61
N GLY A 142 6.09 -6.32 -11.40
CA GLY A 142 5.40 -5.40 -12.30
C GLY A 142 4.77 -4.23 -11.56
N LEU A 143 3.84 -3.58 -12.25
CA LEU A 143 3.05 -2.48 -11.74
C LEU A 143 1.66 -2.99 -11.34
N HIS A 144 0.95 -2.28 -10.48
CA HIS A 144 -0.44 -2.67 -10.20
C HIS A 144 -1.39 -1.50 -10.01
N ARG A 145 -2.68 -1.81 -10.14
CA ARG A 145 -3.79 -0.99 -9.69
C ARG A 145 -4.63 -1.80 -8.70
N VAL A 146 -5.05 -1.14 -7.63
CA VAL A 146 -5.88 -1.73 -6.57
C VAL A 146 -7.16 -0.92 -6.46
N GLU A 147 -8.30 -1.61 -6.50
CA GLU A 147 -9.63 -0.99 -6.55
C GLU A 147 -10.55 -1.68 -5.55
N ASN A 148 -11.41 -0.92 -4.87
CA ASN A 148 -12.61 -1.45 -4.24
C ASN A 148 -13.71 -1.54 -5.33
N PRO A 149 -14.06 -2.74 -5.82
CA PRO A 149 -15.07 -2.88 -6.86
C PRO A 149 -16.50 -2.71 -6.32
N SER A 150 -16.69 -2.65 -5.00
CA SER A 150 -18.01 -2.52 -4.40
C SER A 150 -18.54 -1.08 -4.51
N HIS A 151 -19.83 -0.96 -4.79
CA HIS A 151 -20.56 0.30 -4.81
C HIS A 151 -21.45 0.49 -3.57
N THR A 152 -21.37 -0.43 -2.59
CA THR A 152 -22.20 -0.41 -1.38
C THR A 152 -21.42 -0.72 -0.11
N GLU A 153 -20.19 -1.22 -0.25
CA GLU A 153 -19.36 -1.66 0.89
C GLU A 153 -17.99 -0.99 0.80
N THR A 154 -17.46 -0.62 1.95
CA THR A 154 -16.08 -0.14 2.08
C THR A 154 -15.10 -1.31 2.17
N ALA A 155 -13.83 -1.04 1.85
CA ALA A 155 -12.75 -1.98 2.07
C ALA A 155 -11.62 -1.34 2.88
N VAL A 156 -10.89 -2.16 3.64
CA VAL A 156 -9.74 -1.74 4.43
C VAL A 156 -8.61 -2.73 4.19
N SER A 157 -7.40 -2.22 3.95
CA SER A 157 -6.20 -3.04 3.76
C SER A 157 -5.05 -2.55 4.63
N LEU A 158 -4.24 -3.50 5.12
CA LEU A 158 -2.99 -3.26 5.83
C LEU A 158 -1.83 -3.40 4.85
N HIS A 159 -1.02 -2.36 4.73
CA HIS A 159 0.12 -2.30 3.84
C HIS A 159 1.43 -2.20 4.63
N LEU A 160 2.39 -3.04 4.26
CA LEU A 160 3.76 -2.96 4.74
C LEU A 160 4.69 -2.65 3.57
N TYR A 161 5.48 -1.57 3.70
CA TYR A 161 6.49 -1.19 2.72
C TYR A 161 7.89 -1.23 3.33
N SER A 162 8.83 -1.91 2.68
CA SER A 162 10.23 -2.02 3.12
C SER A 162 11.21 -1.98 1.93
N PRO A 163 12.17 -1.05 1.88
CA PRO A 163 12.32 0.10 2.78
C PRO A 163 11.13 1.08 2.69
N PRO A 164 11.01 2.04 3.62
CA PRO A 164 10.04 3.12 3.51
C PRO A 164 10.37 4.03 2.31
N PHE A 165 9.34 4.55 1.64
CA PHE A 165 9.49 5.54 0.58
C PHE A 165 8.46 6.65 0.69
N GLU A 166 8.81 7.84 0.18
CA GLU A 166 7.96 9.04 0.23
C GLU A 166 7.32 9.38 -1.12
N SER A 167 7.81 8.78 -2.21
CA SER A 167 7.30 9.05 -3.55
C SER A 167 7.29 7.79 -4.39
N CYS A 168 6.32 7.67 -5.30
CA CYS A 168 6.29 6.64 -6.33
C CYS A 168 5.99 7.27 -7.70
N HIS A 169 5.96 6.46 -8.74
CA HIS A 169 5.43 6.84 -10.04
C HIS A 169 4.02 6.31 -10.22
N THR A 170 3.14 7.16 -10.74
CA THR A 170 1.86 6.74 -11.31
C THR A 170 1.95 6.73 -12.83
N PHE A 171 1.19 5.84 -13.46
CA PHE A 171 1.22 5.61 -14.89
C PHE A 171 -0.16 5.85 -15.50
N ASP A 172 -0.19 6.61 -16.58
CA ASP A 172 -1.37 6.74 -17.42
C ASP A 172 -1.60 5.44 -18.21
N GLN A 173 -2.76 4.82 -18.03
CA GLN A 173 -3.05 3.53 -18.64
C GLN A 173 -3.05 3.57 -20.19
N ARG A 174 -3.35 4.71 -20.81
CA ARG A 174 -3.48 4.82 -22.28
C ARG A 174 -2.15 5.03 -22.98
N THR A 175 -1.21 5.65 -22.30
CA THR A 175 0.06 6.11 -22.88
C THR A 175 1.27 5.44 -22.26
N GLY A 176 1.16 4.92 -21.04
CA GLY A 176 2.29 4.45 -20.24
C GLY A 176 3.18 5.59 -19.74
N HIS A 177 2.77 6.85 -19.92
CA HIS A 177 3.49 8.00 -19.39
C HIS A 177 3.47 7.97 -17.87
N LYS A 178 4.63 8.19 -17.25
CA LYS A 178 4.77 8.15 -15.80
C LYS A 178 4.96 9.53 -15.20
N GLN A 179 4.35 9.77 -14.05
CA GLN A 179 4.52 10.98 -13.26
C GLN A 179 4.95 10.63 -11.84
N LYS A 180 5.93 11.37 -11.32
CA LYS A 180 6.36 11.20 -9.93
C LYS A 180 5.35 11.87 -9.00
N VAL A 181 4.85 11.14 -8.02
CA VAL A 181 3.86 11.61 -7.05
C VAL A 181 4.43 11.46 -5.64
N GLN A 182 4.30 12.53 -4.85
CA GLN A 182 4.62 12.51 -3.43
C GLN A 182 3.46 11.90 -2.66
N MET A 183 3.75 10.89 -1.84
CA MET A 183 2.76 10.23 -1.02
C MET A 183 2.57 11.00 0.28
N THR A 184 1.32 11.28 0.63
CA THR A 184 0.97 11.95 1.89
C THR A 184 0.17 11.01 2.78
N PHE A 185 0.42 11.08 4.08
CA PHE A 185 -0.46 10.45 5.06
C PHE A 185 -1.70 11.29 5.30
N TYR A 186 -2.85 10.63 5.40
CA TYR A 186 -4.10 11.23 5.84
C TYR A 186 -4.14 11.31 7.38
N SER A 187 -3.71 10.27 8.06
CA SER A 187 -3.50 10.29 9.51
C SER A 187 -2.19 9.61 9.85
N GLN A 188 -1.65 9.92 11.04
CA GLN A 188 -0.53 9.21 11.62
C GLN A 188 -0.89 8.83 13.05
N PHE A 189 -0.72 7.55 13.40
CA PHE A 189 -0.95 7.03 14.75
C PHE A 189 -2.37 7.27 15.28
N GLY A 190 -3.35 7.29 14.39
CA GLY A 190 -4.76 7.55 14.71
C GLY A 190 -5.13 9.04 14.77
N GLU A 191 -4.18 9.95 14.57
CA GLU A 191 -4.44 11.39 14.55
C GLU A 191 -4.40 11.96 13.13
N ARG A 192 -5.40 12.78 12.79
CA ARG A 192 -5.50 13.41 11.47
C ARG A 192 -4.31 14.35 11.24
N THR A 193 -3.56 14.17 10.16
CA THR A 193 -2.48 15.11 9.84
C THR A 193 -3.08 16.45 9.39
N PRO A 194 -2.55 17.59 9.87
CA PRO A 194 -2.97 18.90 9.39
C PRO A 194 -2.88 18.99 7.88
N TYR A 195 -3.89 19.58 7.24
CA TYR A 195 -3.78 19.94 5.83
C TYR A 195 -2.65 20.96 5.70
N LEU A 196 -1.50 20.53 5.18
CA LEU A 196 -0.45 21.45 4.78
C LEU A 196 -1.00 22.28 3.61
N GLN A 197 -1.55 23.46 3.91
CA GLN A 197 -1.65 24.50 2.90
C GLN A 197 -0.22 24.74 2.42
N PHE A 198 0.09 24.32 1.19
CA PHE A 198 1.30 24.76 0.51
C PHE A 198 1.21 26.28 0.34
N ARG A 199 1.61 27.03 1.38
CA ARG A 199 1.89 28.45 1.29
C ARG A 199 3.18 28.56 0.47
N LYS A 200 3.06 28.64 -0.86
CA LYS A 200 4.17 29.03 -1.72
C LYS A 200 4.65 30.42 -1.27
N ARG A 201 5.72 30.48 -0.48
CA ARG A 201 6.58 31.67 -0.42
C ARG A 201 7.50 31.60 -1.63
N THR A 202 7.01 32.00 -2.79
CA THR A 202 7.85 32.31 -3.95
C THR A 202 7.31 33.57 -4.62
N THR A 203 8.12 34.62 -4.66
CA THR A 203 7.90 35.89 -5.35
C THR A 203 8.08 35.76 -6.86
N GLU A 204 7.45 34.75 -7.47
CA GLU A 204 7.41 34.59 -8.93
C GLU A 204 6.02 34.13 -9.36
N LYS A 205 5.49 34.81 -10.39
CA LYS A 205 4.12 34.64 -10.89
C LYS A 205 3.82 33.17 -11.21
N PRO A 206 2.64 32.63 -10.82
CA PRO A 206 2.31 31.25 -11.09
C PRO A 206 2.06 31.05 -12.59
N LYS A 207 2.86 30.18 -13.23
CA LYS A 207 2.39 29.43 -14.41
C LYS A 207 1.38 28.40 -13.90
N GLY A 208 0.19 28.40 -14.47
CA GLY A 208 -0.96 27.61 -14.01
C GLY A 208 -0.61 26.13 -13.88
N TYR A 209 -0.67 25.62 -12.66
CA TYR A 209 -0.70 24.18 -12.39
C TYR A 209 -2.15 23.76 -12.42
N TRP A 210 -2.52 23.04 -13.47
CA TRP A 210 -3.77 22.29 -13.51
C TRP A 210 -3.62 21.13 -12.52
N PHE A 211 -4.33 21.22 -11.40
CA PHE A 211 -4.67 20.04 -10.64
C PHE A 211 -5.56 19.19 -11.55
N LEU A 212 -5.02 18.11 -12.08
CA LEU A 212 -5.83 17.14 -12.82
C LEU A 212 -6.67 16.40 -11.79
N TYR A 213 -7.93 16.86 -11.69
CA TYR A 213 -9.04 16.09 -11.16
C TYR A 213 -9.27 14.93 -12.13
N PHE A 214 -9.04 13.70 -11.67
CA PHE A 214 -9.59 12.48 -12.23
C PHE A 214 -10.08 11.62 -11.08
#